data_AF-A0A7K1FGC1-F1
#
_entry.id   AF-A0A7K1FGC1-F1
#
_cell.length_a   1.000
_cell.length_b   1.000
_cell.length_c   1.000
_cell.angle_alpha   90.00
_cell.angle_beta   90.00
_cell.angle_gamma   90.00
#
_symmetry.space_group_name_H-M   'P 1'
#
loop_
_entity.id
_entity.type
_entity.pdbx_description
1 polymer ?
#
loop_
_entity_poly.entity_id
_entity_poly.type
_entity_poly.pdbx_seq_one_letter_code
_entity_poly.pdbx_strand_id
1 'polypeptide(L)'
;MTAMDPTAPRHLRSRIVAAVLGVLLGGALAACGTTTAGTAIAGAARPSAGAAPTGGSVPGVDPRTGTPTTDEQPVPGDPGSSESEPTDPGSTDGPVGSADPGGAAGSGSSVAPPGWPLPDVGLDGVNDADCVPTADVPPVLLIHGTFSTASSNYGGLAYPLVETGRCVYAVDYGNQGTDAVGSSATEVAAAARQVLESTGSARLDLVGYSQGGLIVRTMLRDNGLADLVRVAVLIAPTFHGTTAPEVQALAPVCAACADQVAGSELLQRLDAGGDLDGAVRYAVVSSSADTAVTPTASQVPEGPADRVVSIVAEDQCPGLVTDHVAIPADPGVVNWVIAALETGGAPPPQALTCP
;
A
#
# COMPACT_ATOMS: atom_id res chain seq x y z
N MET A 1 -30.80 -22.31 15.86
CA MET A 1 -30.73 -23.79 15.86
C MET A 1 -31.67 -24.32 14.80
N THR A 2 -31.13 -24.60 13.62
CA THR A 2 -31.76 -25.43 12.59
C THR A 2 -30.59 -26.05 11.81
N ALA A 3 -30.42 -27.36 11.96
CA ALA A 3 -29.30 -28.11 11.41
C ALA A 3 -29.39 -28.19 9.88
N MET A 4 -28.27 -27.99 9.18
CA MET A 4 -28.18 -28.23 7.74
C MET A 4 -27.95 -29.72 7.45
N ASP A 5 -28.76 -30.22 6.52
CA ASP A 5 -28.81 -31.58 5.97
C ASP A 5 -27.56 -31.88 5.10
N PRO A 6 -26.82 -32.98 5.35
CA PRO A 6 -25.58 -33.30 4.64
C PRO A 6 -25.79 -33.93 3.25
N THR A 7 -27.00 -33.92 2.68
CA THR A 7 -27.33 -34.66 1.45
C THR A 7 -27.55 -33.82 0.18
N ALA A 8 -27.22 -32.53 0.17
CA ALA A 8 -27.39 -31.69 -1.02
C ALA A 8 -26.47 -32.12 -2.21
N PRO A 9 -27.02 -32.27 -3.44
CA PRO A 9 -26.28 -32.84 -4.58
C PRO A 9 -25.15 -31.93 -5.11
N ARG A 10 -24.00 -32.55 -5.42
CA ARG A 10 -22.72 -31.94 -5.86
C ARG A 10 -22.82 -30.94 -7.03
N HIS A 11 -23.89 -30.95 -7.82
CA HIS A 11 -24.03 -30.10 -9.00
C HIS A 11 -24.37 -28.63 -8.68
N LEU A 12 -24.83 -28.30 -7.46
CA LEU A 12 -25.18 -26.92 -7.11
C LEU A 12 -23.98 -26.11 -6.58
N ARG A 13 -22.94 -26.76 -6.05
CA ARG A 13 -21.67 -26.10 -5.67
C ARG A 13 -20.81 -25.73 -6.90
N SER A 14 -20.97 -26.46 -8.01
CA SER A 14 -20.18 -26.26 -9.23
C SER A 14 -20.58 -25.01 -10.03
N ARG A 15 -21.75 -24.41 -9.78
CA ARG A 15 -22.23 -23.22 -10.52
C ARG A 15 -21.80 -21.89 -9.90
N ILE A 16 -21.31 -21.90 -8.66
CA ILE A 16 -20.78 -20.71 -7.97
C ILE A 16 -19.26 -20.59 -8.21
N VAL A 17 -18.54 -21.71 -8.34
CA VAL A 17 -17.09 -21.72 -8.64
C VAL A 17 -16.77 -21.22 -10.06
N ALA A 18 -17.67 -21.44 -11.03
CA ALA A 18 -17.52 -20.90 -12.39
C ALA A 18 -17.62 -19.36 -12.46
N ALA A 19 -18.19 -18.71 -11.43
CA ALA A 19 -18.24 -17.25 -11.37
C ALA A 19 -16.91 -16.63 -10.90
N VAL A 20 -16.09 -17.37 -10.14
CA VAL A 20 -14.77 -16.91 -9.68
C VAL A 20 -13.75 -16.92 -10.82
N LEU A 21 -13.84 -17.88 -11.75
CA LEU A 21 -13.02 -17.88 -12.97
C LEU A 21 -13.44 -16.78 -13.97
N GLY A 22 -14.71 -16.36 -13.94
CA GLY A 22 -15.24 -15.31 -14.82
C GLY A 22 -14.92 -13.88 -14.38
N VAL A 23 -14.64 -13.66 -13.09
CA VAL A 23 -14.26 -12.34 -12.56
C VAL A 23 -12.76 -12.06 -12.74
N LEU A 24 -11.92 -13.10 -12.87
CA LEU A 24 -10.47 -12.95 -13.16
C LEU A 24 -10.14 -12.82 -14.66
N LEU A 25 -11.06 -13.15 -15.57
CA LEU A 25 -10.89 -12.99 -17.03
C LEU A 25 -11.72 -11.84 -17.65
N GLY A 26 -12.49 -11.10 -16.86
CA GLY A 26 -13.46 -10.10 -17.37
C GLY A 26 -12.88 -8.73 -17.79
N GLY A 27 -11.57 -8.49 -17.63
CA GLY A 27 -10.96 -7.18 -17.88
C GLY A 27 -10.48 -6.91 -19.31
N ALA A 28 -10.53 -7.88 -20.21
CA ALA A 28 -9.84 -7.78 -21.51
C ALA A 28 -10.77 -8.00 -22.71
N LEU A 29 -11.73 -7.09 -22.95
CA LEU A 29 -12.39 -6.95 -24.26
C LEU A 29 -13.17 -5.63 -24.37
N ALA A 30 -12.47 -4.52 -24.66
CA ALA A 30 -13.06 -3.36 -25.35
C ALA A 30 -11.98 -2.37 -25.84
N ALA A 31 -11.24 -2.71 -26.90
CA ALA A 31 -10.55 -1.71 -27.72
C ALA A 31 -10.22 -2.25 -29.12
N CYS A 32 -11.24 -2.40 -29.96
CA CYS A 32 -11.05 -2.30 -31.41
C CYS A 32 -12.37 -1.90 -32.05
N GLY A 33 -12.47 -0.66 -32.54
CA GLY A 33 -13.68 -0.10 -33.11
C GLY A 33 -13.46 1.33 -33.62
N THR A 34 -13.08 1.39 -34.89
CA THR A 34 -12.99 2.52 -35.82
C THR A 34 -13.75 3.81 -35.50
N THR A 35 -13.05 4.92 -35.76
CA THR A 35 -13.56 6.28 -36.03
C THR A 35 -14.86 6.33 -36.82
N THR A 36 -15.87 7.05 -36.30
CA THR A 36 -16.79 7.84 -37.12
C THR A 36 -17.33 9.02 -36.30
N ALA A 37 -17.42 10.17 -36.96
CA ALA A 37 -17.70 11.47 -36.38
C ALA A 37 -19.18 11.69 -36.02
N GLY A 38 -19.39 12.47 -34.96
CA GLY A 38 -20.48 13.45 -34.83
C GLY A 38 -21.85 12.94 -34.38
N THR A 39 -22.28 13.35 -33.18
CA THR A 39 -23.35 14.34 -32.96
C THR A 39 -23.45 14.62 -31.45
N ALA A 40 -23.34 15.88 -31.07
CA ALA A 40 -23.52 16.34 -29.70
C ALA A 40 -25.01 16.38 -29.32
N ILE A 41 -25.35 15.96 -28.09
CA ILE A 41 -26.56 16.38 -27.39
C ILE A 41 -26.19 16.73 -25.95
N ALA A 42 -26.55 17.95 -25.57
CA ALA A 42 -26.30 18.55 -24.27
C ALA A 42 -27.37 18.17 -23.24
N GLY A 43 -26.95 18.15 -21.96
CA GLY A 43 -27.76 18.60 -20.84
C GLY A 43 -28.40 17.53 -19.96
N ALA A 44 -27.89 17.40 -18.73
CA ALA A 44 -28.69 17.56 -17.51
C ALA A 44 -27.76 17.60 -16.28
N ALA A 45 -27.78 18.74 -15.60
CA ALA A 45 -27.05 19.03 -14.38
C ALA A 45 -27.56 18.23 -13.16
N ARG A 46 -26.64 17.87 -12.27
CA ARG A 46 -26.94 17.36 -10.92
C ARG A 46 -27.41 18.51 -10.00
N PRO A 47 -28.39 18.30 -9.12
CA PRO A 47 -28.73 19.27 -8.09
C PRO A 47 -27.77 19.15 -6.89
N SER A 48 -27.27 20.30 -6.45
CA SER A 48 -26.53 20.53 -5.21
C SER A 48 -27.51 20.66 -4.02
N ALA A 49 -27.21 20.00 -2.92
CA ALA A 49 -27.78 20.24 -1.59
C ALA A 49 -26.59 20.17 -0.61
N GLY A 50 -26.42 20.97 0.42
CA GLY A 50 -27.16 22.08 1.01
C GLY A 50 -26.37 22.41 2.28
N ALA A 51 -25.95 23.66 2.45
CA ALA A 51 -25.03 24.08 3.50
C ALA A 51 -25.64 23.91 4.91
N ALA A 52 -24.84 23.37 5.83
CA ALA A 52 -25.11 23.37 7.27
C ALA A 52 -24.72 24.72 7.90
N PRO A 53 -25.42 25.18 8.95
CA PRO A 53 -25.15 26.45 9.58
C PRO A 53 -23.93 26.40 10.52
N THR A 54 -23.18 27.49 10.50
CA THR A 54 -22.05 27.81 11.37
C THR A 54 -22.53 28.13 12.79
N GLY A 55 -21.89 27.50 13.78
CA GLY A 55 -22.19 27.71 15.20
C GLY A 55 -20.93 27.67 16.07
N GLY A 56 -20.50 28.86 16.49
CA GLY A 56 -19.98 29.16 17.83
C GLY A 56 -18.73 28.45 18.33
N SER A 57 -17.57 29.12 18.20
CA SER A 57 -16.39 28.89 19.04
C SER A 57 -16.69 29.26 20.50
N VAL A 58 -16.39 28.34 21.41
CA VAL A 58 -16.40 28.58 22.87
C VAL A 58 -14.94 28.63 23.35
N PRO A 59 -14.46 29.75 23.94
CA PRO A 59 -13.17 29.78 24.62
C PRO A 59 -13.27 29.13 26.00
N GLY A 60 -12.22 28.38 26.36
CA GLY A 60 -12.06 27.77 27.67
C GLY A 60 -11.96 28.79 28.81
N VAL A 61 -12.47 28.40 29.97
CA VAL A 61 -12.36 29.12 31.25
C VAL A 61 -11.23 28.49 32.06
N ASP A 62 -10.22 29.28 32.40
CA ASP A 62 -9.22 28.95 33.43
C ASP A 62 -9.77 29.35 34.82
N PRO A 63 -9.89 28.41 35.78
CA PRO A 63 -10.44 28.68 37.09
C PRO A 63 -9.33 29.14 38.04
N ARG A 64 -8.87 30.39 37.92
CA ARG A 64 -8.11 31.11 38.98
C ARG A 64 -8.04 32.60 38.66
N THR A 65 -8.64 33.40 39.55
CA THR A 65 -8.57 34.87 39.68
C THR A 65 -9.59 35.65 38.86
N GLY A 66 -10.63 36.15 39.55
CA GLY A 66 -11.68 36.97 38.97
C GLY A 66 -11.31 38.45 38.82
N THR A 67 -11.94 39.07 37.82
CA THR A 67 -12.26 40.52 37.64
C THR A 67 -11.19 41.51 37.09
N PRO A 68 -11.64 42.60 36.39
CA PRO A 68 -11.01 43.16 35.17
C PRO A 68 -10.57 44.64 35.27
N THR A 69 -9.76 45.14 34.31
CA THR A 69 -9.56 46.59 33.99
C THR A 69 -8.90 46.72 32.59
N THR A 70 -9.57 47.22 31.52
CA THR A 70 -9.77 48.61 31.02
C THR A 70 -8.53 49.33 30.45
N ASP A 71 -8.63 49.70 29.17
CA ASP A 71 -7.82 50.69 28.43
C ASP A 71 -7.83 52.09 29.08
N GLU A 72 -6.69 52.80 29.06
CA GLU A 72 -6.54 54.18 28.53
C GLU A 72 -5.09 54.73 28.68
N GLN A 73 -4.61 55.41 27.63
CA GLN A 73 -3.42 56.27 27.52
C GLN A 73 -3.55 57.58 28.37
N PRO A 74 -2.53 58.48 28.61
CA PRO A 74 -1.54 59.03 27.63
C PRO A 74 -0.14 59.49 28.14
N VAL A 75 0.69 59.95 27.18
CA VAL A 75 2.05 60.58 27.24
C VAL A 75 2.03 61.99 27.90
N PRO A 76 3.15 62.65 28.32
CA PRO A 76 4.23 63.18 27.44
C PRO A 76 5.67 63.30 28.04
N GLY A 77 6.68 63.52 27.17
CA GLY A 77 7.94 64.21 27.56
C GLY A 77 9.23 63.77 26.84
N ASP A 78 9.61 64.49 25.78
CA ASP A 78 10.94 64.54 25.13
C ASP A 78 11.60 65.90 25.52
N PRO A 79 12.92 66.18 25.43
CA PRO A 79 13.62 66.32 24.13
C PRO A 79 15.13 65.97 24.07
N GLY A 80 15.66 65.73 22.86
CA GLY A 80 17.00 66.23 22.50
C GLY A 80 17.77 65.57 21.34
N SER A 81 17.58 66.11 20.12
CA SER A 81 18.61 66.46 19.09
C SER A 81 19.37 65.32 18.37
N SER A 82 19.62 65.26 17.05
CA SER A 82 19.56 66.25 15.95
C SER A 82 19.67 65.56 14.56
N GLU A 83 18.83 66.01 13.61
CA GLU A 83 18.96 66.26 12.16
C GLU A 83 20.14 65.63 11.37
N SER A 84 19.97 65.05 10.17
CA SER A 84 19.65 65.75 8.90
C SER A 84 19.25 64.78 7.77
N GLU A 85 18.43 65.26 6.83
CA GLU A 85 17.73 64.54 5.74
C GLU A 85 18.25 64.94 4.31
N PRO A 86 17.64 64.56 3.15
CA PRO A 86 18.30 63.96 1.97
C PRO A 86 18.17 64.79 0.66
N THR A 87 18.55 64.24 -0.52
CA THR A 87 17.81 64.42 -1.81
C THR A 87 18.34 63.53 -2.96
N ASP A 88 17.43 62.83 -3.64
CA ASP A 88 17.48 62.29 -5.01
C ASP A 88 16.98 63.35 -6.03
N PRO A 89 17.09 63.17 -7.37
CA PRO A 89 15.87 62.77 -8.12
C PRO A 89 16.04 62.00 -9.45
N GLY A 90 15.07 61.13 -9.78
CA GLY A 90 14.20 61.36 -10.96
C GLY A 90 13.77 60.19 -11.88
N SER A 91 12.50 59.74 -11.70
CA SER A 91 11.41 59.41 -12.70
C SER A 91 11.59 58.31 -13.77
N THR A 92 10.61 57.45 -14.13
CA THR A 92 9.18 57.68 -14.50
C THR A 92 8.25 56.43 -14.40
N ASP A 93 6.98 56.70 -14.02
CA ASP A 93 5.66 56.17 -14.45
C ASP A 93 5.13 54.73 -14.17
N GLY A 94 3.91 54.67 -13.59
CA GLY A 94 3.09 53.48 -13.20
C GLY A 94 2.14 52.95 -14.30
N PRO A 95 0.95 52.32 -14.02
CA PRO A 95 0.13 52.40 -12.80
C PRO A 95 -0.43 51.06 -12.22
N VAL A 96 -1.12 51.23 -11.09
CA VAL A 96 -1.90 50.34 -10.21
C VAL A 96 -3.06 49.54 -10.85
N GLY A 97 -3.38 48.39 -10.23
CA GLY A 97 -4.67 47.69 -10.37
C GLY A 97 -4.78 46.43 -9.51
N SER A 98 -5.53 46.50 -8.41
CA SER A 98 -5.85 45.40 -7.50
C SER A 98 -6.91 44.45 -8.07
N ALA A 99 -6.75 43.13 -7.90
CA ALA A 99 -7.84 42.16 -7.79
C ALA A 99 -7.31 40.83 -7.20
N ASP A 100 -7.93 40.36 -6.12
CA ASP A 100 -7.93 38.95 -5.69
C ASP A 100 -9.29 38.39 -6.10
N PRO A 101 -9.40 37.18 -6.71
CA PRO A 101 -9.78 36.03 -5.87
C PRO A 101 -9.30 34.64 -6.38
N GLY A 102 -9.16 33.69 -5.45
CA GLY A 102 -9.51 32.26 -5.60
C GLY A 102 -9.05 31.50 -6.87
N GLY A 103 -7.98 30.71 -6.72
CA GLY A 103 -7.53 29.72 -7.71
C GLY A 103 -7.40 28.34 -7.08
N ALA A 104 -8.05 27.36 -7.71
CA ALA A 104 -8.11 25.96 -7.31
C ALA A 104 -6.73 25.32 -7.04
N ALA A 105 -6.73 24.34 -6.13
CA ALA A 105 -5.67 23.34 -6.01
C ALA A 105 -5.45 22.71 -7.39
N GLY A 106 -4.37 23.12 -8.07
CA GLY A 106 -3.93 22.48 -9.28
C GLY A 106 -3.34 21.13 -8.90
N SER A 107 -3.92 20.06 -9.43
CA SER A 107 -3.23 18.78 -9.61
C SER A 107 -2.03 19.05 -10.51
N GLY A 108 -0.91 19.40 -9.90
CA GLY A 108 0.37 19.42 -10.57
C GLY A 108 0.77 17.97 -10.83
N SER A 109 0.77 17.55 -12.09
CA SER A 109 1.63 16.43 -12.47
C SER A 109 3.06 16.88 -12.19
N SER A 110 3.62 16.42 -11.07
CA SER A 110 5.05 16.53 -10.83
C SER A 110 5.75 15.72 -11.92
N VAL A 111 6.58 16.40 -12.71
CA VAL A 111 7.52 15.71 -13.59
C VAL A 111 8.54 15.08 -12.66
N ALA A 112 8.52 13.75 -12.55
CA ALA A 112 9.42 13.02 -11.68
C ALA A 112 10.88 13.47 -11.92
N PRO A 113 11.66 13.74 -10.87
CA PRO A 113 13.06 14.13 -10.99
C PRO A 113 13.86 13.12 -11.84
N PRO A 114 14.84 13.59 -12.63
CA PRO A 114 15.70 12.72 -13.41
C PRO A 114 16.45 11.76 -12.47
N GLY A 115 16.15 10.46 -12.60
CA GLY A 115 16.63 9.41 -11.70
C GLY A 115 15.52 8.61 -11.00
N TRP A 116 14.25 9.00 -11.14
CA TRP A 116 13.10 8.27 -10.62
C TRP A 116 12.39 7.43 -11.69
N PRO A 117 12.45 6.09 -11.64
CA PRO A 117 12.01 5.29 -12.80
C PRO A 117 10.87 4.31 -12.52
N LEU A 118 10.31 4.24 -11.29
CA LEU A 118 9.14 3.38 -11.08
C LEU A 118 7.90 3.98 -11.76
N PRO A 119 7.24 3.25 -12.67
CA PRO A 119 6.04 3.72 -13.34
C PRO A 119 4.90 3.97 -12.35
N ASP A 120 3.94 4.81 -12.75
CA ASP A 120 2.66 4.90 -12.06
C ASP A 120 1.95 3.54 -12.10
N VAL A 121 1.42 3.12 -10.95
CA VAL A 121 0.68 1.87 -10.75
C VAL A 121 -0.80 2.10 -10.47
N GLY A 122 -1.28 3.35 -10.52
CA GLY A 122 -2.67 3.73 -10.30
C GLY A 122 -3.09 3.72 -8.82
N LEU A 123 -2.17 4.06 -7.91
CA LEU A 123 -2.42 4.17 -6.47
C LEU A 123 -1.93 5.53 -5.96
N ASP A 124 -2.83 6.31 -5.36
CA ASP A 124 -2.52 7.66 -4.88
C ASP A 124 -1.40 7.65 -3.83
N GLY A 125 -0.38 8.50 -4.03
CA GLY A 125 0.78 8.62 -3.14
C GLY A 125 1.80 7.49 -3.23
N VAL A 126 1.56 6.47 -4.06
CA VAL A 126 2.53 5.39 -4.33
C VAL A 126 3.45 5.78 -5.47
N ASN A 127 4.72 5.41 -5.37
CA ASN A 127 5.76 5.78 -6.33
C ASN A 127 5.93 7.31 -6.45
N ASP A 128 5.61 8.06 -5.38
CA ASP A 128 5.84 9.51 -5.30
C ASP A 128 7.34 9.82 -5.26
N ALA A 129 7.81 10.46 -6.35
CA ALA A 129 9.20 10.80 -6.56
C ALA A 129 9.75 11.87 -5.64
N ASP A 130 8.87 12.66 -5.02
CA ASP A 130 9.23 13.69 -4.04
C ASP A 130 9.21 13.16 -2.60
N CYS A 131 8.83 11.89 -2.40
CA CYS A 131 8.84 11.29 -1.08
C CYS A 131 10.26 11.01 -0.58
N VAL A 132 10.58 11.50 0.62
CA VAL A 132 11.88 11.34 1.26
C VAL A 132 11.74 10.50 2.52
N PRO A 133 12.23 9.24 2.55
CA PRO A 133 12.22 8.43 3.75
C PRO A 133 13.07 9.06 4.85
N THR A 134 12.64 8.89 6.11
CA THR A 134 13.48 9.28 7.26
C THR A 134 14.45 8.15 7.59
N ALA A 135 15.56 8.46 8.28
CA ALA A 135 16.58 7.46 8.62
C ALA A 135 16.02 6.28 9.45
N ASP A 136 14.99 6.53 10.26
CA ASP A 136 14.38 5.54 11.15
C ASP A 136 13.21 4.77 10.50
N VAL A 137 12.71 5.25 9.36
CA VAL A 137 11.52 4.68 8.68
C VAL A 137 11.88 4.35 7.23
N PRO A 138 12.29 3.10 6.94
CA PRO A 138 12.59 2.67 5.59
C PRO A 138 11.41 2.84 4.63
N PRO A 139 11.65 3.10 3.33
CA PRO A 139 10.60 2.98 2.33
C PRO A 139 10.07 1.53 2.28
N VAL A 140 8.81 1.36 1.87
CA VAL A 140 8.18 0.05 1.71
C VAL A 140 7.92 -0.25 0.24
N LEU A 141 8.27 -1.45 -0.21
CA LEU A 141 7.94 -1.95 -1.55
C LEU A 141 6.82 -3.00 -1.46
N LEU A 142 5.72 -2.75 -2.16
CA LEU A 142 4.57 -3.62 -2.29
C LEU A 142 4.73 -4.56 -3.50
N ILE A 143 4.51 -5.86 -3.29
CA ILE A 143 4.76 -6.91 -4.29
C ILE A 143 3.49 -7.75 -4.45
N HIS A 144 2.79 -7.58 -5.57
CA HIS A 144 1.47 -8.17 -5.81
C HIS A 144 1.49 -9.70 -5.96
N GLY A 145 0.32 -10.33 -6.06
CA GLY A 145 0.15 -11.76 -6.26
C GLY A 145 0.09 -12.19 -7.74
N THR A 146 -0.24 -13.46 -7.98
CA THR A 146 -0.49 -14.00 -9.33
C THR A 146 -1.75 -13.39 -9.95
N PHE A 147 -1.75 -13.20 -11.27
CA PHE A 147 -2.86 -12.64 -12.05
C PHE A 147 -3.31 -11.26 -11.55
N SER A 148 -2.37 -10.46 -11.05
CA SER A 148 -2.67 -9.20 -10.35
C SER A 148 -1.73 -8.07 -10.77
N THR A 149 -2.06 -6.88 -10.30
CA THR A 149 -1.22 -5.67 -10.31
C THR A 149 -1.12 -5.13 -8.88
N ALA A 150 -0.25 -4.16 -8.65
CA ALA A 150 -0.17 -3.44 -7.40
C ALA A 150 -1.53 -2.79 -7.05
N SER A 151 -2.16 -2.11 -8.01
CA SER A 151 -3.48 -1.48 -7.81
C SER A 151 -4.58 -2.46 -7.43
N SER A 152 -4.63 -3.65 -8.06
CA SER A 152 -5.69 -4.63 -7.78
C SER A 152 -5.55 -5.29 -6.40
N ASN A 153 -4.34 -5.37 -5.83
CA ASN A 153 -4.11 -6.01 -4.52
C ASN A 153 -4.00 -5.01 -3.37
N TYR A 154 -3.54 -3.79 -3.62
CA TYR A 154 -3.18 -2.84 -2.56
C TYR A 154 -4.07 -1.59 -2.49
N GLY A 155 -5.18 -1.53 -3.22
CA GLY A 155 -6.12 -0.40 -3.14
C GLY A 155 -6.62 -0.10 -1.72
N GLY A 156 -6.75 -1.12 -0.85
CA GLY A 156 -7.14 -0.95 0.56
C GLY A 156 -5.97 -0.71 1.53
N LEU A 157 -4.72 -0.96 1.13
CA LEU A 157 -3.54 -0.93 2.02
C LEU A 157 -2.62 0.26 1.72
N ALA A 158 -2.47 0.65 0.45
CA ALA A 158 -1.47 1.62 0.02
C ALA A 158 -1.68 3.00 0.65
N TYR A 159 -2.90 3.55 0.57
CA TYR A 159 -3.19 4.87 1.14
C TYR A 159 -3.03 4.91 2.67
N PRO A 160 -3.56 3.94 3.45
CA PRO A 160 -3.28 3.87 4.89
C PRO A 160 -1.78 3.84 5.22
N LEU A 161 -0.94 3.18 4.41
CA LEU A 161 0.51 3.22 4.59
C LEU A 161 1.09 4.61 4.31
N VAL A 162 0.64 5.29 3.25
CA VAL A 162 1.05 6.67 2.94
C VAL A 162 0.67 7.62 4.08
N GLU A 163 -0.51 7.46 4.68
CA GLU A 163 -0.97 8.29 5.81
C GLU A 163 -0.10 8.14 7.08
N THR A 164 0.66 7.05 7.22
CA THR A 164 1.67 6.93 8.29
C THR A 164 2.90 7.82 8.07
N GLY A 165 2.99 8.52 6.94
CA GLY A 165 4.14 9.32 6.53
C GLY A 165 5.28 8.48 5.92
N ARG A 166 5.01 7.23 5.55
CA ARG A 166 5.98 6.33 4.91
C ARG A 166 5.97 6.51 3.39
N CYS A 167 7.16 6.48 2.78
CA CYS A 167 7.26 6.38 1.34
C CYS A 167 6.90 4.97 0.87
N VAL A 168 5.84 4.88 0.08
CA VAL A 168 5.27 3.62 -0.42
C VAL A 168 5.58 3.48 -1.90
N TYR A 169 6.08 2.32 -2.28
CA TYR A 169 6.45 1.98 -3.64
C TYR A 169 5.78 0.69 -4.05
N ALA A 170 5.55 0.51 -5.34
CA ALA A 170 5.09 -0.75 -5.89
C ALA A 170 5.60 -0.93 -7.32
N VAL A 171 5.64 -2.19 -7.75
CA VAL A 171 6.03 -2.57 -9.11
C VAL A 171 5.05 -3.60 -9.65
N ASP A 172 4.61 -3.38 -10.90
CA ASP A 172 3.92 -4.40 -11.68
C ASP A 172 4.97 -5.23 -12.43
N TYR A 173 4.98 -6.54 -12.22
CA TYR A 173 6.06 -7.42 -12.68
C TYR A 173 5.55 -8.69 -13.37
N GLY A 174 6.44 -9.35 -14.10
CA GLY A 174 6.27 -10.75 -14.55
C GLY A 174 4.96 -11.02 -15.28
N ASN A 175 4.53 -10.10 -16.15
CA ASN A 175 3.26 -10.17 -16.87
C ASN A 175 2.06 -10.48 -15.93
N GLN A 176 1.77 -9.55 -15.03
CA GLN A 176 0.74 -9.71 -13.97
C GLN A 176 1.03 -10.93 -13.07
N GLY A 177 2.30 -11.19 -12.78
CA GLY A 177 2.74 -12.31 -11.95
C GLY A 177 2.50 -13.70 -12.55
N THR A 178 2.49 -13.84 -13.88
CA THR A 178 2.30 -15.13 -14.57
C THR A 178 3.57 -15.72 -15.16
N ASP A 179 4.59 -14.89 -15.37
CA ASP A 179 5.95 -15.33 -15.75
C ASP A 179 6.63 -16.09 -14.60
N ALA A 180 7.71 -16.80 -14.90
CA ALA A 180 8.44 -17.58 -13.92
C ALA A 180 8.82 -16.72 -12.69
N VAL A 181 8.75 -17.32 -11.50
CA VAL A 181 9.01 -16.61 -10.24
C VAL A 181 10.45 -16.11 -10.19
N GLY A 182 11.42 -16.87 -10.72
CA GLY A 182 12.82 -16.45 -10.73
C GLY A 182 13.09 -15.19 -11.57
N SER A 183 12.47 -15.06 -12.75
CA SER A 183 12.59 -13.84 -13.57
C SER A 183 11.85 -12.68 -12.93
N SER A 184 10.65 -12.93 -12.42
CA SER A 184 9.85 -11.95 -11.68
C SER A 184 10.61 -11.39 -10.45
N ALA A 185 11.26 -12.27 -9.67
CA ALA A 185 12.09 -11.88 -8.54
C ALA A 185 13.28 -11.02 -8.94
N THR A 186 13.86 -11.25 -10.12
CA THR A 186 14.94 -10.41 -10.65
C THR A 186 14.44 -9.01 -11.03
N GLU A 187 13.25 -8.89 -11.62
CA GLU A 187 12.61 -7.59 -11.91
C GLU A 187 12.31 -6.82 -10.62
N VAL A 188 11.69 -7.47 -9.64
CA VAL A 188 11.36 -6.84 -8.35
C VAL A 188 12.62 -6.47 -7.57
N ALA A 189 13.68 -7.28 -7.63
CA ALA A 189 14.98 -6.94 -7.03
C ALA A 189 15.62 -5.70 -7.67
N ALA A 190 15.44 -5.49 -8.98
CA ALA A 190 15.90 -4.28 -9.66
C ALA A 190 15.10 -3.05 -9.21
N ALA A 191 13.77 -3.18 -9.09
CA ALA A 191 12.91 -2.14 -8.54
C ALA A 191 13.29 -1.77 -7.10
N ALA A 192 13.54 -2.77 -6.23
CA ALA A 192 13.98 -2.55 -4.86
C ALA A 192 15.29 -1.74 -4.79
N ARG A 193 16.29 -2.08 -5.62
CA ARG A 193 17.55 -1.32 -5.70
C ARG A 193 17.33 0.11 -6.17
N GLN A 194 16.48 0.27 -7.17
CA GLN A 194 16.15 1.59 -7.70
C GLN A 194 15.48 2.49 -6.66
N VAL A 195 14.61 1.95 -5.80
CA VAL A 195 14.04 2.66 -4.65
C VAL A 195 15.14 3.08 -3.67
N LEU A 196 16.06 2.19 -3.32
CA LEU A 196 17.19 2.52 -2.42
C LEU A 196 18.09 3.60 -3.02
N GLU A 197 18.41 3.50 -4.31
CA GLU A 197 19.23 4.47 -5.03
C GLU A 197 18.57 5.84 -5.12
N SER A 198 17.27 5.91 -5.42
CA SER A 198 16.55 7.17 -5.60
C SER A 198 16.29 7.89 -4.27
N THR A 199 16.03 7.13 -3.20
CA THR A 199 15.75 7.68 -1.87
C THR A 199 17.00 7.93 -1.04
N GLY A 200 18.11 7.27 -1.37
CA GLY A 200 19.30 7.20 -0.52
C GLY A 200 19.09 6.39 0.77
N SER A 201 17.98 5.65 0.90
CA SER A 201 17.74 4.80 2.06
C SER A 201 18.71 3.63 2.10
N ALA A 202 19.24 3.32 3.28
CA ALA A 202 20.16 2.19 3.47
C ALA A 202 19.46 0.82 3.44
N ARG A 203 18.17 0.79 3.76
CA ARG A 203 17.34 -0.42 3.79
C ARG A 203 15.93 -0.15 3.27
N LEU A 204 15.20 -1.22 2.98
CA LEU A 204 13.77 -1.18 2.68
C LEU A 204 12.99 -2.20 3.53
N ASP A 205 11.70 -1.97 3.66
CA ASP A 205 10.73 -2.98 4.10
C ASP A 205 9.96 -3.51 2.88
N LEU A 206 9.43 -4.72 3.02
CA LEU A 206 8.68 -5.39 1.96
C LEU A 206 7.29 -5.76 2.46
N VAL A 207 6.29 -5.62 1.58
CA VAL A 207 4.97 -6.25 1.76
C VAL A 207 4.73 -7.16 0.57
N GLY A 208 4.57 -8.45 0.82
CA GLY A 208 4.29 -9.45 -0.21
C GLY A 208 2.95 -10.13 0.03
N TYR A 209 2.04 -10.07 -0.94
CA TYR A 209 0.76 -10.77 -0.88
C TYR A 209 0.77 -11.98 -1.81
N SER A 210 0.28 -13.13 -1.34
CA SER A 210 0.16 -14.35 -2.15
C SER A 210 1.52 -14.74 -2.76
N GLN A 211 1.63 -14.85 -4.09
CA GLN A 211 2.90 -15.03 -4.81
C GLN A 211 3.98 -14.03 -4.41
N GLY A 212 3.62 -12.79 -4.07
CA GLY A 212 4.56 -11.76 -3.64
C GLY A 212 5.44 -12.22 -2.48
N GLY A 213 4.95 -13.08 -1.59
CA GLY A 213 5.79 -13.67 -0.54
C GLY A 213 6.83 -14.67 -1.06
N LEU A 214 6.51 -15.44 -2.11
CA LEU A 214 7.46 -16.31 -2.79
C LEU A 214 8.47 -15.51 -3.64
N ILE A 215 8.04 -14.40 -4.25
CA ILE A 215 8.95 -13.43 -4.89
C ILE A 215 9.95 -12.88 -3.86
N VAL A 216 9.47 -12.44 -2.70
CA VAL A 216 10.32 -11.94 -1.60
C VAL A 216 11.35 -13.01 -1.22
N ARG A 217 10.91 -14.24 -0.92
CA ARG A 217 11.81 -15.36 -0.59
C ARG A 217 12.88 -15.56 -1.67
N THR A 218 12.47 -15.59 -2.93
CA THR A 218 13.37 -15.84 -4.07
C THR A 218 14.38 -14.71 -4.24
N MET A 219 13.95 -13.45 -4.18
CA MET A 219 14.87 -12.32 -4.42
C MET A 219 15.86 -12.09 -3.26
N LEU A 220 15.46 -12.39 -2.02
CA LEU A 220 16.37 -12.34 -0.88
C LEU A 220 17.52 -13.33 -1.08
N ARG A 221 17.20 -14.57 -1.50
CA ARG A 221 18.15 -15.66 -1.71
C ARG A 221 19.02 -15.46 -2.96
N ASP A 222 18.40 -15.20 -4.09
CA ASP A 222 19.07 -15.31 -5.40
C ASP A 222 19.59 -13.98 -5.92
N ASN A 223 19.05 -12.85 -5.42
CA ASN A 223 19.39 -11.53 -5.92
C ASN A 223 20.17 -10.68 -4.90
N GLY A 224 20.56 -11.21 -3.73
CA GLY A 224 21.45 -10.51 -2.79
C GLY A 224 20.80 -9.31 -2.09
N LEU A 225 19.49 -9.39 -1.82
CA LEU A 225 18.73 -8.33 -1.14
C LEU A 225 18.68 -8.51 0.39
N ALA A 226 19.13 -9.65 0.92
CA ALA A 226 19.03 -10.01 2.33
C ALA A 226 19.59 -8.96 3.31
N ASP A 227 20.71 -8.31 2.96
CA ASP A 227 21.33 -7.29 3.82
C ASP A 227 20.68 -5.90 3.69
N LEU A 228 19.90 -5.69 2.63
CA LEU A 228 19.22 -4.44 2.31
C LEU A 228 17.79 -4.42 2.84
N VAL A 229 17.24 -5.57 3.24
CA VAL A 229 15.87 -5.66 3.75
C VAL A 229 15.87 -5.73 5.27
N ARG A 230 14.98 -4.98 5.90
CA ARG A 230 14.80 -4.99 7.36
C ARG A 230 13.67 -5.93 7.78
N VAL A 231 12.52 -5.80 7.13
CA VAL A 231 11.30 -6.59 7.41
C VAL A 231 10.65 -7.05 6.12
N ALA A 232 10.12 -8.27 6.12
CA ALA A 232 9.17 -8.77 5.14
C ALA A 232 7.83 -9.05 5.84
N VAL A 233 6.81 -8.23 5.55
CA VAL A 233 5.43 -8.47 5.99
C VAL A 233 4.71 -9.22 4.89
N LEU A 234 4.20 -10.42 5.20
CA LEU A 234 3.64 -11.33 4.23
C LEU A 234 2.16 -11.57 4.51
N ILE A 235 1.33 -11.37 3.49
CA ILE A 235 -0.13 -11.55 3.56
C ILE A 235 -0.48 -12.78 2.74
N ALA A 236 -0.98 -13.83 3.39
CA ALA A 236 -1.34 -15.10 2.78
C ALA A 236 -0.31 -15.65 1.75
N PRO A 237 1.00 -15.68 2.06
CA PRO A 237 2.04 -15.93 1.05
C PRO A 237 2.13 -17.39 0.59
N THR A 238 2.53 -17.64 -0.65
CA THR A 238 2.88 -18.99 -1.15
C THR A 238 4.32 -19.41 -0.77
N PHE A 239 4.73 -19.18 0.48
CA PHE A 239 6.13 -19.27 0.91
C PHE A 239 6.76 -20.67 0.70
N HIS A 240 6.06 -21.74 1.08
CA HIS A 240 6.43 -23.14 0.78
C HIS A 240 5.55 -23.76 -0.33
N GLY A 241 4.93 -22.90 -1.14
CA GLY A 241 3.98 -23.30 -2.17
C GLY A 241 2.62 -23.74 -1.64
N THR A 242 1.83 -24.31 -2.54
CA THR A 242 0.44 -24.73 -2.29
C THR A 242 0.15 -26.10 -2.89
N THR A 243 -0.76 -26.81 -2.24
CA THR A 243 -1.38 -28.05 -2.73
C THR A 243 -2.79 -27.83 -3.26
N ALA A 244 -3.25 -26.57 -3.38
CA ALA A 244 -4.57 -26.25 -3.90
C ALA A 244 -4.76 -26.80 -5.34
N PRO A 245 -5.82 -27.60 -5.59
CA PRO A 245 -6.08 -28.17 -6.91
C PRO A 245 -6.22 -27.14 -8.03
N GLU A 246 -6.78 -25.97 -7.72
CA GLU A 246 -7.00 -24.88 -8.66
C GLU A 246 -5.68 -24.31 -9.19
N VAL A 247 -4.68 -24.13 -8.32
CA VAL A 247 -3.36 -23.64 -8.70
C VAL A 247 -2.60 -24.72 -9.51
N GLN A 248 -2.69 -25.99 -9.08
CA GLN A 248 -2.08 -27.10 -9.81
C GLN A 248 -2.66 -27.25 -11.24
N ALA A 249 -3.97 -27.02 -11.41
CA ALA A 249 -4.60 -27.08 -12.72
C ALA A 249 -4.10 -26.00 -13.70
N LEU A 250 -3.59 -24.87 -13.19
CA LEU A 250 -3.06 -23.76 -13.99
C LEU A 250 -1.56 -23.94 -14.33
N ALA A 251 -0.83 -24.80 -13.63
CA ALA A 251 0.60 -25.02 -13.83
C ALA A 251 1.03 -25.25 -15.30
N PRO A 252 0.29 -25.98 -16.16
CA PRO A 252 0.69 -26.19 -17.55
C PRO A 252 0.67 -24.94 -18.44
N VAL A 253 -0.01 -23.86 -18.02
CA VAL A 253 -0.22 -22.65 -18.83
C VAL A 253 0.23 -21.36 -18.14
N CYS A 254 0.77 -21.46 -16.93
CA CYS A 254 1.21 -20.36 -16.10
C CYS A 254 2.50 -20.78 -15.38
N ALA A 255 3.64 -20.21 -15.77
CA ALA A 255 4.95 -20.59 -15.23
C ALA A 255 5.02 -20.32 -13.72
N ALA A 256 4.54 -19.16 -13.29
CA ALA A 256 4.47 -18.82 -11.87
C ALA A 256 3.57 -19.78 -11.07
N CYS A 257 2.51 -20.31 -11.69
CA CYS A 257 1.62 -21.27 -11.05
C CYS A 257 2.33 -22.62 -10.87
N ALA A 258 3.11 -23.06 -11.86
CA ALA A 258 3.95 -24.25 -11.75
C ALA A 258 5.01 -24.11 -10.65
N ASP A 259 5.65 -22.94 -10.57
CA ASP A 259 6.64 -22.62 -9.53
C ASP A 259 6.04 -22.63 -8.11
N GLN A 260 4.76 -22.28 -7.97
CA GLN A 260 4.04 -22.26 -6.69
C GLN A 260 3.49 -23.61 -6.24
N VAL A 261 3.48 -24.64 -7.09
CA VAL A 261 3.04 -25.99 -6.69
C VAL A 261 4.02 -26.54 -5.67
N ALA A 262 3.51 -27.00 -4.52
CA ALA A 262 4.34 -27.60 -3.46
C ALA A 262 5.24 -28.71 -4.03
N GLY A 263 6.55 -28.61 -3.74
CA GLY A 263 7.55 -29.52 -4.30
C GLY A 263 7.97 -29.21 -5.74
N SER A 264 7.68 -28.03 -6.28
CA SER A 264 8.28 -27.56 -7.54
C SER A 264 9.81 -27.51 -7.46
N GLU A 265 10.50 -27.53 -8.60
CA GLU A 265 11.97 -27.44 -8.64
C GLU A 265 12.48 -26.15 -7.97
N LEU A 266 11.77 -25.04 -8.17
CA LEU A 266 12.06 -23.77 -7.50
C LEU A 266 12.01 -23.93 -5.98
N LEU A 267 10.91 -24.46 -5.44
CA LEU A 267 10.74 -24.59 -3.99
C LEU A 267 11.76 -25.56 -3.40
N GLN A 268 12.02 -26.70 -4.05
CA GLN A 268 13.07 -27.63 -3.62
C GLN A 268 14.44 -26.95 -3.55
N ARG A 269 14.76 -26.06 -4.50
CA ARG A 269 16.01 -25.28 -4.49
C ARG A 269 16.05 -24.29 -3.33
N LEU A 270 14.96 -23.55 -3.10
CA LEU A 270 14.88 -22.56 -2.02
C LEU A 270 14.95 -23.24 -0.64
N ASP A 271 14.26 -24.36 -0.47
CA ASP A 271 14.22 -25.13 0.78
C ASP A 271 15.61 -25.69 1.16
N ALA A 272 16.48 -25.98 0.19
CA ALA A 272 17.84 -26.45 0.44
C ALA A 272 18.72 -25.42 1.17
N GLY A 273 18.38 -24.13 1.10
CA GLY A 273 19.06 -23.03 1.81
C GLY A 273 18.49 -22.71 3.19
N GLY A 274 17.41 -23.38 3.60
CA GLY A 274 16.57 -22.98 4.73
C GLY A 274 15.68 -21.78 4.40
N ASP A 275 14.86 -21.37 5.36
CA ASP A 275 13.80 -20.38 5.11
C ASP A 275 14.20 -18.93 5.29
N LEU A 276 15.19 -18.67 6.13
CA LEU A 276 15.57 -17.30 6.48
C LEU A 276 16.83 -16.87 5.74
N ASP A 277 16.79 -15.64 5.25
CA ASP A 277 17.92 -14.96 4.61
C ASP A 277 18.40 -13.79 5.47
N GLY A 278 19.73 -13.71 5.66
CA GLY A 278 20.39 -12.63 6.38
C GLY A 278 19.77 -12.33 7.76
N ALA A 279 19.53 -11.05 8.03
CA ALA A 279 18.92 -10.55 9.27
C ALA A 279 17.43 -10.18 9.14
N VAL A 280 16.78 -10.52 8.01
CA VAL A 280 15.38 -10.14 7.74
C VAL A 280 14.42 -10.73 8.78
N ARG A 281 13.54 -9.90 9.33
CA ARG A 281 12.42 -10.33 10.18
C ARG A 281 11.16 -10.52 9.33
N TYR A 282 10.40 -11.55 9.63
CA TYR A 282 9.20 -11.93 8.89
C TYR A 282 7.98 -11.80 9.80
N ALA A 283 6.97 -11.09 9.32
CA ALA A 283 5.66 -11.00 9.95
C ALA A 283 4.62 -11.56 8.97
N VAL A 284 3.96 -12.66 9.31
CA VAL A 284 3.00 -13.35 8.43
C VAL A 284 1.59 -13.27 8.98
N VAL A 285 0.64 -12.84 8.14
CA VAL A 285 -0.78 -12.91 8.44
C VAL A 285 -1.46 -13.84 7.44
N SER A 286 -2.12 -14.86 7.97
CA SER A 286 -2.81 -15.90 7.22
C SER A 286 -4.30 -15.89 7.52
N SER A 287 -5.09 -16.52 6.64
CA SER A 287 -6.49 -16.84 6.90
C SER A 287 -6.69 -18.36 6.95
N SER A 288 -7.51 -18.79 7.90
CA SER A 288 -7.99 -20.18 7.97
C SER A 288 -9.00 -20.52 6.87
N ALA A 289 -9.61 -19.51 6.25
CA ALA A 289 -10.51 -19.63 5.11
C ALA A 289 -9.79 -19.50 3.75
N ASP A 290 -8.46 -19.39 3.73
CA ASP A 290 -7.66 -19.40 2.51
C ASP A 290 -7.77 -20.75 1.78
N THR A 291 -8.31 -20.73 0.56
CA THR A 291 -8.42 -21.91 -0.30
C THR A 291 -7.38 -21.97 -1.40
N ALA A 292 -6.62 -20.89 -1.63
CA ALA A 292 -5.63 -20.80 -2.71
C ALA A 292 -4.24 -21.28 -2.24
N VAL A 293 -3.90 -21.02 -0.99
CA VAL A 293 -2.61 -21.40 -0.40
C VAL A 293 -2.82 -22.33 0.77
N THR A 294 -2.84 -23.62 0.45
CA THR A 294 -3.15 -24.69 1.40
C THR A 294 -2.04 -25.74 1.44
N PRO A 295 -1.75 -26.33 2.63
CA PRO A 295 -2.32 -26.00 3.94
C PRO A 295 -1.85 -24.63 4.46
N THR A 296 -2.63 -23.93 5.31
CA THR A 296 -2.26 -22.61 5.86
C THR A 296 -0.86 -22.58 6.51
N ALA A 297 -0.43 -23.70 7.08
CA ALA A 297 0.92 -23.82 7.65
C ALA A 297 2.06 -23.63 6.62
N SER A 298 1.82 -23.87 5.33
CA SER A 298 2.84 -23.68 4.26
C SER A 298 3.12 -22.20 3.95
N GLN A 299 2.40 -21.29 4.59
CA GLN A 299 2.57 -19.86 4.42
C GLN A 299 3.65 -19.28 5.35
N VAL A 300 4.05 -20.01 6.40
CA VAL A 300 4.88 -19.46 7.48
C VAL A 300 6.32 -19.98 7.36
N PRO A 301 7.33 -19.10 7.21
CA PRO A 301 8.74 -19.50 7.24
C PRO A 301 9.11 -20.19 8.56
N GLU A 302 9.96 -21.20 8.50
CA GLU A 302 10.56 -21.81 9.69
C GLU A 302 11.66 -20.91 10.27
N GLY A 303 11.54 -20.58 11.55
CA GLY A 303 12.49 -19.69 12.21
C GLY A 303 12.23 -19.50 13.70
N PRO A 304 13.19 -18.91 14.44
CA PRO A 304 12.96 -18.56 15.83
C PRO A 304 11.96 -17.40 15.96
N ALA A 305 11.25 -17.35 17.09
CA ALA A 305 10.13 -16.42 17.31
C ALA A 305 10.54 -14.93 17.33
N ASP A 306 11.82 -14.61 17.47
CA ASP A 306 12.36 -13.25 17.33
C ASP A 306 12.60 -12.84 15.86
N ARG A 307 12.60 -13.81 14.94
CA ARG A 307 12.74 -13.61 13.50
C ARG A 307 11.46 -13.83 12.71
N VAL A 308 10.56 -14.69 13.20
CA VAL A 308 9.28 -15.00 12.54
C VAL A 308 8.14 -14.83 13.54
N VAL A 309 7.26 -13.89 13.26
CA VAL A 309 5.97 -13.71 13.95
C VAL A 309 4.87 -14.04 12.95
N SER A 310 3.94 -14.90 13.32
CA SER A 310 2.79 -15.21 12.47
C SER A 310 1.49 -15.26 13.26
N ILE A 311 0.40 -14.92 12.58
CA ILE A 311 -0.96 -15.06 13.09
C ILE A 311 -1.87 -15.69 12.02
N VAL A 312 -2.88 -16.42 12.48
CA VAL A 312 -4.08 -16.67 11.68
C VAL A 312 -5.12 -15.65 12.13
N ALA A 313 -5.67 -14.88 11.19
CA ALA A 313 -6.51 -13.73 11.50
C ALA A 313 -7.73 -14.11 12.34
N GLU A 314 -8.36 -15.26 12.05
CA GLU A 314 -9.52 -15.74 12.80
C GLU A 314 -9.19 -16.25 14.22
N ASP A 315 -7.93 -16.60 14.52
CA ASP A 315 -7.53 -16.95 15.89
C ASP A 315 -7.52 -15.72 16.81
N GLN A 316 -7.25 -14.54 16.25
CA GLN A 316 -7.31 -13.25 16.97
C GLN A 316 -8.73 -12.67 16.95
N CYS A 317 -9.44 -12.83 15.84
CA CYS A 317 -10.79 -12.34 15.66
C CYS A 317 -11.73 -13.47 15.19
N PRO A 318 -12.32 -14.26 16.11
CA PRO A 318 -13.15 -15.41 15.75
C PRO A 318 -14.39 -15.12 14.90
N GLY A 319 -14.82 -13.86 14.80
CA GLY A 319 -15.93 -13.42 13.95
C GLY A 319 -15.50 -12.90 12.58
N LEU A 320 -14.20 -12.77 12.32
CA LEU A 320 -13.66 -12.37 11.03
C LEU A 320 -13.92 -13.47 10.01
N VAL A 321 -14.31 -13.06 8.80
CA VAL A 321 -14.46 -13.95 7.66
C VAL A 321 -13.75 -13.28 6.49
N THR A 322 -12.53 -13.72 6.19
CA THR A 322 -11.76 -13.21 5.07
C THR A 322 -11.10 -14.38 4.35
N ASP A 323 -11.23 -14.45 3.03
CA ASP A 323 -10.57 -15.48 2.22
C ASP A 323 -9.24 -14.95 1.66
N HIS A 324 -8.59 -15.76 0.81
CA HIS A 324 -7.33 -15.40 0.16
C HIS A 324 -7.41 -14.05 -0.58
N VAL A 325 -8.53 -13.76 -1.25
CA VAL A 325 -8.68 -12.57 -2.10
C VAL A 325 -9.01 -11.34 -1.26
N ALA A 326 -9.82 -11.50 -0.21
CA ALA A 326 -10.27 -10.40 0.63
C ALA A 326 -9.24 -9.96 1.68
N ILE A 327 -8.37 -10.87 2.15
CA ILE A 327 -7.45 -10.62 3.27
C ILE A 327 -6.54 -9.39 3.13
N PRO A 328 -5.96 -9.02 1.96
CA PRO A 328 -5.11 -7.83 1.89
C PRO A 328 -5.89 -6.51 2.06
N ALA A 329 -7.21 -6.52 1.88
CA ALA A 329 -8.07 -5.34 2.01
C ALA A 329 -8.87 -5.31 3.32
N ASP A 330 -8.77 -6.35 4.16
CA ASP A 330 -9.43 -6.36 5.46
C ASP A 330 -8.84 -5.25 6.36
N PRO A 331 -9.66 -4.36 6.95
CA PRO A 331 -9.16 -3.25 7.78
C PRO A 331 -8.34 -3.71 8.99
N GLY A 332 -8.69 -4.85 9.61
CA GLY A 332 -7.94 -5.41 10.73
C GLY A 332 -6.56 -5.90 10.29
N VAL A 333 -6.49 -6.56 9.13
CA VAL A 333 -5.22 -6.98 8.53
C VAL A 333 -4.38 -5.76 8.11
N VAL A 334 -4.98 -4.72 7.52
CA VAL A 334 -4.28 -3.47 7.18
C VAL A 334 -3.63 -2.85 8.41
N ASN A 335 -4.37 -2.72 9.51
CA ASN A 335 -3.84 -2.22 10.78
C ASN A 335 -2.68 -3.09 11.31
N TRP A 336 -2.81 -4.41 11.19
CA TRP A 336 -1.77 -5.33 11.61
C TRP A 336 -0.50 -5.21 10.75
N VAL A 337 -0.64 -5.05 9.43
CA VAL A 337 0.49 -4.84 8.50
C VAL A 337 1.24 -3.54 8.81
N ILE A 338 0.50 -2.45 9.07
CA ILE A 338 1.09 -1.17 9.50
C ILE A 338 1.90 -1.37 10.78
N ALA A 339 1.28 -1.98 11.81
CA ALA A 339 1.96 -2.25 13.08
C ALA A 339 3.19 -3.16 12.89
N ALA A 340 3.14 -4.11 11.96
CA ALA A 340 4.28 -4.97 11.65
C ALA A 340 5.45 -4.14 11.09
N LEU A 341 5.20 -3.22 10.16
CA LEU A 341 6.25 -2.35 9.62
C LEU A 341 6.84 -1.42 10.69
N GLU A 342 6.00 -0.84 11.55
CA GLU A 342 6.42 0.08 12.63
C GLU A 342 7.23 -0.62 13.72
N THR A 343 6.85 -1.84 14.12
CA THR A 343 7.54 -2.63 15.15
C THR A 343 8.75 -3.40 14.63
N GLY A 344 9.02 -3.32 13.32
CA GLY A 344 10.11 -4.06 12.70
C GLY A 344 9.81 -5.55 12.50
N GLY A 345 8.56 -5.95 12.35
CA GLY A 345 8.15 -7.34 12.16
C GLY A 345 7.80 -8.06 13.46
N ALA A 346 7.54 -7.30 14.53
CA ALA A 346 7.07 -7.84 15.81
C ALA A 346 5.76 -7.18 16.25
N PRO A 347 4.71 -7.18 15.40
CA PRO A 347 3.44 -6.55 15.75
C PRO A 347 2.83 -7.25 16.97
N PRO A 348 2.23 -6.50 17.91
CA PRO A 348 1.41 -7.12 18.94
C PRO A 348 0.19 -7.77 18.27
N PRO A 349 -0.28 -8.95 18.71
CA PRO A 349 -1.46 -9.59 18.12
C PRO A 349 -2.71 -8.69 18.14
N GLN A 350 -2.81 -7.80 19.13
CA GLN A 350 -3.91 -6.84 19.29
C GLN A 350 -3.93 -5.72 18.24
N ALA A 351 -2.87 -5.60 17.42
CA ALA A 351 -2.88 -4.68 16.28
C ALA A 351 -3.90 -5.09 15.21
N LEU A 352 -4.27 -6.38 15.15
CA LEU A 352 -5.37 -6.82 14.32
C LEU A 352 -6.70 -6.42 14.99
N THR A 353 -7.39 -5.45 14.41
CA THR A 353 -8.67 -4.95 14.93
C THR A 353 -9.83 -5.81 14.44
N CYS A 354 -10.62 -6.35 15.37
CA CYS A 354 -11.81 -7.15 15.03
C CYS A 354 -12.98 -6.27 14.54
N PRO A 355 -13.86 -6.82 13.67
CA PRO A 355 -15.11 -6.17 13.27
C PRO A 355 -16.14 -6.05 14.40
#